data_AF-A0A975DK22-F1
#
_entry.id   AF-A0A975DK22-F1
#
_cell.length_a   1.000
_cell.length_b   1.000
_cell.length_c   1.000
_cell.angle_alpha   90.00
_cell.angle_beta   90.00
_cell.angle_gamma   90.00
#
_symmetry.space_group_name_H-M   'P 1'
#
loop_
_entity.id
_entity.type
_entity.pdbx_description
1 polymer ?
#
loop_
_entity_poly.entity_id
_entity_poly.type
_entity_poly.pdbx_seq_one_letter_code
_entity_poly.pdbx_strand_id
1 'polypeptide(L)'
;MLNKSFLVIDIGYLTLDYLVVNNLKPNYELSGATDFGTSVLVKDCLEYLKSDKDLAKPFQNPELINTAFSTRKFSIYGIEYSFPLHQEDGQVIFDCRPIIERHIKQAVDHVKNIVGMGENLDGTVVVDGGSSLIYPFVERVDSLITRCTSMV
;
A
#
# COMPACT_ATOMS: atom_id res chain seq x y z
N MET A 1 16.27 20.79 -24.10
CA MET A 1 16.19 20.08 -22.81
C MET A 1 15.00 19.14 -22.90
N LEU A 2 15.16 17.88 -22.51
CA LEU A 2 14.02 16.96 -22.40
C LEU A 2 13.15 17.44 -21.23
N ASN A 3 11.97 17.99 -21.54
CA ASN A 3 10.96 18.29 -20.52
C ASN A 3 10.47 16.95 -19.98
N LYS A 4 10.95 16.56 -18.81
CA LYS A 4 10.52 15.34 -18.13
C LYS A 4 9.51 15.67 -17.04
N SER A 5 8.41 14.94 -17.02
CA SER A 5 7.35 14.99 -16.02
C SER A 5 7.28 13.67 -15.26
N PHE A 6 7.27 13.71 -13.92
CA PHE A 6 7.19 12.50 -13.10
C PHE A 6 6.13 12.66 -12.02
N LEU A 7 5.45 11.56 -11.71
CA LEU A 7 4.69 11.43 -10.47
C LEU A 7 5.56 10.73 -9.43
N VAL A 8 5.74 11.34 -8.27
CA VAL A 8 6.35 10.72 -7.10
C VAL A 8 5.25 10.37 -6.12
N ILE A 9 5.20 9.13 -5.66
CA ILE A 9 4.26 8.63 -4.65
C ILE A 9 5.08 8.19 -3.44
N ASP A 10 4.84 8.82 -2.30
CA ASP A 10 5.42 8.47 -1.01
C ASP A 10 4.35 7.86 -0.11
N ILE A 11 4.58 6.65 0.39
CA ILE A 11 3.60 5.94 1.22
C ILE A 11 4.19 5.75 2.60
N GLY A 12 3.90 6.73 3.45
CA GLY A 12 4.23 6.69 4.86
C GLY A 12 3.21 5.89 5.68
N TYR A 13 3.45 5.87 7.00
CA TYR A 13 2.54 5.21 7.93
C TYR A 13 1.18 5.90 8.04
N LEU A 14 1.16 7.23 8.10
CA LEU A 14 -0.08 8.00 8.28
C LEU A 14 -0.66 8.53 6.97
N THR A 15 0.20 8.87 6.01
CA THR A 15 -0.20 9.54 4.77
C THR A 15 0.30 8.79 3.54
N LEU A 16 -0.40 9.02 2.43
CA LEU A 16 0.14 8.85 1.10
C LEU A 16 0.28 10.24 0.49
N ASP A 17 1.50 10.62 0.18
CA ASP A 17 1.84 11.90 -0.43
C ASP A 17 2.15 11.68 -1.91
N TYR A 18 1.73 12.60 -2.76
CA TYR A 18 2.00 12.55 -4.19
C TYR A 18 2.43 13.90 -4.73
N LEU A 19 3.47 13.88 -5.57
CA LEU A 19 4.12 15.07 -6.11
C LEU A 19 4.32 14.91 -7.60
N VAL A 20 3.69 15.80 -8.39
CA VAL A 20 3.99 15.90 -9.82
C VAL A 20 5.16 16.88 -10.00
N VAL A 21 6.22 16.44 -10.67
CA VAL A 21 7.42 17.23 -10.93
C VAL A 21 7.63 17.41 -12.43
N ASN A 22 7.63 18.66 -12.89
CA ASN A 22 7.87 19.04 -14.28
C ASN A 22 9.21 19.77 -14.40
N ASN A 23 10.19 19.17 -15.07
CA ASN A 23 11.52 19.75 -15.26
C ASN A 23 12.13 20.28 -13.94
N LEU A 24 12.12 19.42 -12.91
CA LEU A 24 12.57 19.71 -11.54
C LEU A 24 11.75 20.75 -10.77
N LYS A 25 10.61 21.21 -11.31
CA LYS A 25 9.69 22.11 -10.61
C LYS A 25 8.45 21.35 -10.15
N PRO A 26 8.06 21.46 -8.87
CA PRO A 26 6.83 20.86 -8.40
C PRO A 26 5.61 21.55 -9.04
N ASN A 27 4.61 20.75 -9.40
CA ASN A 27 3.28 21.21 -9.79
C ASN A 27 2.33 21.04 -8.61
N TYR A 28 2.22 22.08 -7.78
CA TYR A 28 1.42 22.06 -6.56
C TYR A 28 -0.09 21.90 -6.80
N GLU A 29 -0.60 22.21 -8.01
CA GLU A 29 -2.02 22.00 -8.33
C GLU A 29 -2.37 20.51 -8.53
N LEU A 30 -1.38 19.70 -8.91
CA LEU A 30 -1.51 18.25 -9.11
C LEU A 30 -0.78 17.44 -8.04
N SER A 31 -0.47 18.07 -6.90
CA SER A 31 0.27 17.46 -5.80
C SER A 31 -0.51 17.60 -4.50
N GLY A 32 -0.33 16.66 -3.59
CA GLY A 32 -1.06 16.68 -2.32
C GLY A 32 -0.79 15.46 -1.47
N ALA A 33 -1.68 15.27 -0.50
CA ALA A 33 -1.61 14.22 0.50
C ALA A 33 -2.99 13.64 0.74
N THR A 34 -3.04 12.39 1.19
CA THR A 34 -4.28 11.71 1.59
C THR A 34 -4.01 10.79 2.77
N ASP A 35 -5.06 10.48 3.54
CA ASP A 35 -4.98 9.65 4.75
C ASP A 35 -4.82 8.14 4.44
N PHE A 36 -4.58 7.76 3.18
CA PHE A 36 -4.40 6.36 2.76
C PHE A 36 -3.01 5.78 3.10
N GLY A 37 -2.37 6.24 4.18
CA GLY A 37 -1.15 5.64 4.70
C GLY A 37 -1.34 4.19 5.16
N THR A 38 -0.24 3.50 5.47
CA THR A 38 -0.30 2.07 5.84
C THR A 38 -1.05 1.80 7.15
N SER A 39 -1.15 2.76 8.05
CA SER A 39 -1.91 2.65 9.31
C SER A 39 -3.40 2.37 9.10
N VAL A 40 -4.01 2.95 8.06
CA VAL A 40 -5.41 2.68 7.69
C VAL A 40 -5.55 1.25 7.21
N LEU A 41 -4.61 0.76 6.39
CA LEU A 41 -4.61 -0.63 5.94
C LEU A 41 -4.41 -1.62 7.10
N VAL A 42 -3.50 -1.31 8.03
CA VAL A 42 -3.26 -2.10 9.25
C VAL A 42 -4.55 -2.19 10.08
N LYS A 43 -5.25 -1.05 10.24
CA LYS A 43 -6.51 -0.98 10.97
C LYS A 43 -7.60 -1.80 10.28
N ASP A 44 -7.77 -1.67 8.97
CA ASP A 44 -8.76 -2.41 8.19
C ASP A 44 -8.53 -3.93 8.27
N CYS A 45 -7.27 -4.37 8.13
CA CYS A 45 -6.91 -5.78 8.30
C CYS A 45 -7.20 -6.27 9.73
N LEU A 46 -6.89 -5.45 10.73
CA LEU A 46 -7.15 -5.79 12.14
C LEU A 46 -8.65 -5.92 12.42
N GLU A 47 -9.47 -4.99 11.91
CA GLU A 47 -10.92 -5.04 12.05
C GLU A 47 -11.52 -6.27 11.35
N TYR A 48 -11.01 -6.62 10.17
CA TYR A 48 -11.38 -7.84 9.47
C TYR A 48 -11.07 -9.09 10.29
N LEU A 49 -9.83 -9.21 10.80
CA LEU A 49 -9.41 -10.38 11.60
C LEU A 49 -10.13 -10.46 12.96
N LYS A 50 -10.56 -9.32 13.51
CA LYS A 50 -11.40 -9.26 14.73
C LYS A 50 -12.83 -9.73 14.49
N SER A 51 -13.33 -9.65 13.26
CA SER A 51 -14.71 -10.01 12.94
C SER A 51 -14.97 -11.51 13.02
N ASP A 52 -13.91 -12.31 12.89
CA ASP A 52 -13.95 -13.76 13.11
C ASP A 52 -13.85 -14.05 14.62
N LYS A 53 -14.85 -14.76 15.16
CA LYS A 53 -14.99 -15.01 16.61
C LYS A 53 -13.86 -15.86 17.17
N ASP A 54 -13.26 -16.75 16.37
CA ASP A 54 -12.17 -17.61 16.79
C ASP A 54 -10.82 -16.85 16.80
N LEU A 55 -10.78 -15.74 16.07
CA LEU A 55 -9.63 -14.85 15.90
C LEU A 55 -9.76 -13.53 16.71
N ALA A 56 -10.95 -13.18 17.19
CA ALA A 56 -11.25 -11.89 17.81
C ALA A 56 -10.45 -11.55 19.07
N LYS A 57 -10.18 -12.54 19.93
CA LYS A 57 -9.45 -12.35 21.19
C LYS A 57 -7.96 -12.04 21.00
N PRO A 58 -7.23 -12.75 20.12
CA PRO A 58 -5.80 -12.48 19.96
C PRO A 58 -5.46 -11.26 19.09
N PHE A 59 -6.33 -10.85 18.17
CA PHE A 59 -6.10 -9.69 17.31
C PHE A 59 -6.47 -8.37 18.00
N GLN A 60 -5.77 -7.97 19.05
CA GLN A 60 -5.96 -6.63 19.66
C GLN A 60 -4.83 -5.64 19.38
N ASN A 61 -3.68 -6.13 18.91
CA ASN A 61 -2.50 -5.31 18.71
C ASN A 61 -2.26 -5.02 17.22
N PRO A 62 -2.44 -3.76 16.75
CA PRO A 62 -2.11 -3.35 15.38
C PRO A 62 -0.66 -3.64 14.99
N GLU A 63 0.27 -3.64 15.95
CA GLU A 63 1.69 -3.87 15.68
C GLU A 63 1.98 -5.27 15.14
N LEU A 64 1.16 -6.26 15.52
CA LEU A 64 1.25 -7.62 14.97
C LEU A 64 1.00 -7.61 13.47
N ILE A 65 -0.03 -6.87 13.03
CA ILE A 65 -0.39 -6.76 11.62
C ILE A 65 0.64 -5.91 10.87
N ASN A 66 1.08 -4.81 11.46
CA ASN A 66 2.14 -3.96 10.91
C ASN A 66 3.42 -4.76 10.64
N THR A 67 3.87 -5.54 11.63
CA THR A 67 5.04 -6.44 11.49
C THR A 67 4.79 -7.52 10.43
N ALA A 68 3.57 -8.08 10.38
CA ALA A 68 3.21 -9.14 9.43
C ALA A 68 3.32 -8.72 7.95
N PHE A 69 3.15 -7.43 7.65
CA PHE A 69 3.37 -6.92 6.30
C PHE A 69 4.82 -7.12 5.84
N SER A 70 5.79 -6.98 6.74
CA SER A 70 7.23 -7.17 6.46
C SER A 70 7.65 -8.64 6.57
N THR A 71 7.23 -9.33 7.64
CA THR A 71 7.67 -10.71 7.93
C THR A 71 6.86 -11.77 7.18
N ARG A 72 5.75 -11.41 6.55
CA ARG A 72 4.76 -12.30 5.89
C ARG A 72 4.10 -13.30 6.85
N LYS A 73 4.19 -13.07 8.15
CA LYS A 73 3.64 -13.94 9.20
C LYS A 73 3.54 -13.25 10.54
N PHE A 74 2.68 -13.75 11.40
CA PHE A 74 2.61 -13.33 12.81
C PHE A 74 2.35 -14.55 13.70
N SER A 75 2.58 -14.40 15.00
CA SER A 75 2.31 -15.46 15.97
C SER A 75 1.30 -15.01 17.02
N ILE A 76 0.38 -15.92 17.34
CA ILE A 76 -0.64 -15.77 18.37
C ILE A 76 -0.56 -16.99 19.28
N TYR A 77 -0.32 -16.77 20.58
CA TYR A 77 -0.21 -17.85 21.57
C TYR A 77 0.74 -18.99 21.17
N GLY A 78 1.81 -18.67 20.43
CA GLY A 78 2.79 -19.65 19.95
C GLY A 78 2.41 -20.37 18.65
N ILE A 79 1.23 -20.14 18.11
CA ILE A 79 0.82 -20.62 16.78
C ILE A 79 1.24 -19.57 15.74
N GLU A 80 1.88 -20.00 14.66
CA GLU A 80 2.32 -19.13 13.56
C GLU A 80 1.30 -19.13 12.43
N TYR A 81 0.95 -17.94 11.96
CA TYR A 81 0.00 -17.71 10.87
C TYR A 81 0.70 -16.99 9.73
N SER A 82 0.46 -17.46 8.50
CA SER A 82 0.93 -16.82 7.28
C SER A 82 0.07 -15.59 6.95
N PHE A 83 0.66 -14.52 6.46
CA PHE A 83 -0.04 -13.28 6.12
C PHE A 83 0.32 -12.84 4.69
N PRO A 84 -0.63 -12.38 3.86
CA PRO A 84 -2.01 -11.98 4.18
C PRO A 84 -3.07 -13.10 4.13
N LEU A 85 -2.69 -14.31 3.74
CA LEU A 85 -3.55 -15.48 3.64
C LEU A 85 -2.98 -16.60 4.50
N HIS A 86 -3.83 -17.22 5.32
CA HIS A 86 -3.48 -18.45 6.02
C HIS A 86 -4.47 -19.57 5.69
N GLN A 87 -3.93 -20.75 5.45
CA GLN A 87 -4.68 -21.97 5.16
C GLN A 87 -4.17 -23.11 6.05
N GLU A 88 -5.10 -23.92 6.55
CA GLU A 88 -4.82 -25.12 7.34
C GLU A 88 -5.64 -26.27 6.74
N ASP A 89 -5.00 -27.40 6.44
CA ASP A 89 -5.62 -28.57 5.81
C ASP A 89 -6.49 -28.29 4.55
N GLY A 90 -6.09 -27.27 3.78
CA GLY A 90 -6.80 -26.84 2.56
C GLY A 90 -7.99 -25.91 2.80
N GLN A 91 -8.30 -25.58 4.06
CA GLN A 91 -9.31 -24.60 4.44
C GLN A 91 -8.67 -23.22 4.65
N VAL A 92 -9.29 -22.17 4.09
CA VAL A 92 -8.88 -20.78 4.35
C VAL A 92 -9.35 -20.39 5.75
N ILE A 93 -8.40 -20.09 6.63
CA ILE A 93 -8.69 -19.57 7.98
C ILE A 93 -8.95 -18.06 7.90
N PHE A 94 -8.09 -17.33 7.18
CA PHE A 94 -8.35 -15.93 6.84
C PHE A 94 -7.66 -15.52 5.55
N ASP A 95 -8.18 -14.47 4.92
CA ASP A 95 -7.64 -13.86 3.71
C ASP A 95 -7.82 -12.33 3.75
N CYS A 96 -6.73 -11.61 4.03
CA CYS A 96 -6.70 -10.14 4.03
C CYS A 96 -6.42 -9.55 2.64
N ARG A 97 -6.17 -10.37 1.60
CA ARG A 97 -5.86 -9.85 0.26
C ARG A 97 -6.96 -8.92 -0.28
N PRO A 98 -8.26 -9.25 -0.19
CA PRO A 98 -9.31 -8.35 -0.69
C PRO A 98 -9.32 -6.98 0.00
N ILE A 99 -8.96 -6.93 1.29
CA ILE A 99 -8.86 -5.69 2.07
C ILE A 99 -7.67 -4.85 1.58
N ILE A 100 -6.52 -5.49 1.39
CA ILE A 100 -5.31 -4.88 0.83
C ILE A 100 -5.59 -4.33 -0.57
N GLU A 101 -6.20 -5.12 -1.45
CA GLU A 101 -6.55 -4.71 -2.82
C GLU A 101 -7.50 -3.51 -2.84
N ARG A 102 -8.51 -3.51 -1.96
CA ARG A 102 -9.46 -2.40 -1.83
C ARG A 102 -8.77 -1.11 -1.38
N HIS A 103 -7.95 -1.18 -0.33
CA HIS A 103 -7.20 -0.01 0.18
C HIS A 103 -6.30 0.59 -0.91
N ILE A 104 -5.53 -0.27 -1.58
CA ILE A 104 -4.63 0.17 -2.65
C ILE A 104 -5.42 0.79 -3.80
N LYS A 105 -6.54 0.18 -4.20
CA LYS A 105 -7.40 0.73 -5.25
C LYS A 105 -7.93 2.12 -4.87
N GLN A 106 -8.39 2.32 -3.64
CA GLN A 106 -8.88 3.62 -3.17
C GLN A 106 -7.79 4.68 -3.16
N ALA A 107 -6.59 4.32 -2.68
CA ALA A 107 -5.42 5.18 -2.68
C ALA A 107 -5.02 5.61 -4.10
N VAL A 108 -4.96 4.66 -5.04
CA VAL A 108 -4.65 4.91 -6.44
C VAL A 108 -5.73 5.74 -7.12
N ASP A 109 -7.01 5.42 -6.92
CA ASP A 109 -8.13 6.16 -7.51
C ASP A 109 -8.12 7.62 -7.03
N HIS A 110 -7.75 7.88 -5.77
CA HIS A 110 -7.60 9.24 -5.25
C HIS A 110 -6.55 10.03 -6.04
N VAL A 111 -5.35 9.47 -6.22
CA VAL A 111 -4.28 10.13 -6.99
C VAL A 111 -4.70 10.32 -8.45
N LYS A 112 -5.34 9.32 -9.07
CA LYS A 112 -5.79 9.39 -10.47
C LYS A 112 -6.87 10.43 -10.70
N ASN A 113 -7.74 10.68 -9.72
CA ASN A 113 -8.77 11.72 -9.83
C ASN A 113 -8.18 13.14 -9.87
N ILE A 114 -6.91 13.30 -9.46
CA ILE A 114 -6.23 14.60 -9.37
C ILE A 114 -5.20 14.71 -10.49
N VAL A 115 -4.31 13.74 -10.62
CA VAL A 115 -3.20 13.71 -11.58
C VAL A 115 -3.65 13.24 -12.97
N GLY A 116 -4.81 12.59 -13.07
CA GLY A 116 -5.31 11.96 -14.29
C GLY A 116 -4.73 10.56 -14.51
N MET A 117 -4.79 10.08 -15.75
CA MET A 117 -4.36 8.72 -16.12
C MET A 117 -2.86 8.59 -16.38
N GLY A 118 -2.07 9.63 -16.13
CA GLY A 118 -0.61 9.61 -16.32
C GLY A 118 -0.13 9.76 -17.76
N GLU A 119 -1.03 10.00 -18.72
CA GLU A 119 -0.71 10.13 -20.16
C GLU A 119 0.34 11.21 -20.48
N ASN A 120 0.46 12.22 -19.62
CA ASN A 120 1.41 13.33 -19.75
C ASN A 120 2.67 13.16 -18.88
N LEU A 121 2.80 12.03 -18.18
CA LEU A 121 3.95 11.71 -17.34
C LEU A 121 4.94 10.84 -18.12
N ASP A 122 6.23 11.06 -17.89
CA ASP A 122 7.30 10.20 -18.38
C ASP A 122 7.53 8.97 -17.49
N GLY A 123 6.93 8.96 -16.30
CA GLY A 123 6.93 7.80 -15.41
C GLY A 123 6.49 8.13 -13.99
N THR A 124 6.40 7.06 -13.20
CA THR A 124 6.02 7.11 -11.77
C THR A 124 7.15 6.56 -10.91
N VAL A 125 7.48 7.25 -9.83
CA VAL A 125 8.44 6.85 -8.79
C VAL A 125 7.66 6.58 -7.51
N VAL A 126 7.86 5.42 -6.90
CA VAL A 126 7.24 5.06 -5.61
C VAL A 126 8.33 4.92 -4.57
N VAL A 127 8.17 5.56 -3.41
CA VAL A 127 9.17 5.62 -2.33
C VAL A 127 8.58 5.17 -0.97
N ASP A 128 9.49 4.95 -0.01
CA ASP A 128 9.26 4.58 1.40
C ASP A 128 8.80 3.12 1.67
N GLY A 129 8.75 2.72 2.95
CA GLY A 129 8.51 1.36 3.44
C GLY A 129 7.16 0.77 3.02
N GLY A 130 6.15 1.61 2.75
CA GLY A 130 4.86 1.19 2.18
C GLY A 130 4.91 0.87 0.68
N SER A 131 5.99 1.23 -0.03
CA SER A 131 6.11 1.08 -1.49
C SER A 131 5.89 -0.35 -1.96
N SER A 132 6.41 -1.35 -1.24
CA SER A 132 6.28 -2.77 -1.58
C SER A 132 4.84 -3.28 -1.62
N LEU A 133 3.92 -2.60 -0.93
CA LEU A 133 2.50 -2.95 -0.87
C LEU A 133 1.73 -2.44 -2.09
N ILE A 134 2.09 -1.25 -2.58
CA ILE A 134 1.38 -0.56 -3.66
C ILE A 134 2.01 -0.82 -5.04
N TYR A 135 3.30 -1.21 -5.08
CA TYR A 135 4.05 -1.47 -6.30
C TYR A 135 3.34 -2.38 -7.33
N PRO A 136 2.76 -3.53 -6.95
CA PRO A 136 2.07 -4.41 -7.91
C PRO A 136 0.84 -3.78 -8.60
N PHE A 137 0.30 -2.70 -8.03
CA PHE A 137 -0.86 -1.99 -8.59
C PHE A 137 -0.46 -0.76 -9.39
N VAL A 138 0.61 -0.07 -9.01
CA VAL A 138 1.17 1.01 -9.82
C VAL A 138 1.67 0.44 -11.16
N GLU A 139 2.27 -0.76 -11.17
CA GLU A 139 2.68 -1.46 -12.42
C GLU A 139 1.50 -1.72 -13.37
N ARG A 140 0.26 -1.77 -12.86
CA ARG A 140 -0.96 -1.93 -13.68
C ARG A 140 -1.51 -0.60 -14.20
N VAL A 141 -1.08 0.52 -13.62
CA VAL A 141 -1.50 1.87 -14.02
C VAL A 141 -0.53 2.46 -15.07
N ASP A 142 0.71 1.97 -15.14
CA ASP A 142 1.71 2.53 -16.04
C ASP A 142 2.66 1.43 -16.57
N SER A 143 2.73 1.24 -17.88
CA SER A 143 3.68 0.30 -18.54
C SER A 143 5.14 0.78 -18.50
N LEU A 144 5.47 1.79 -17.68
CA LEU A 144 6.72 2.55 -17.71
C LEU A 144 7.28 2.87 -16.30
N ILE A 145 7.15 1.96 -15.34
CA ILE A 145 7.81 2.14 -14.02
C ILE A 145 9.30 1.84 -14.11
N THR A 146 10.11 2.87 -13.81
CA THR A 146 11.54 2.72 -13.56
C THR A 146 11.74 2.37 -12.08
N ARG A 147 12.36 1.23 -11.79
CA ARG A 147 12.60 0.71 -10.43
C ARG A 147 13.58 1.58 -9.64
N CYS A 148 13.12 2.14 -8.53
CA CYS A 148 13.99 2.62 -7.43
C CYS A 148 13.48 2.04 -6.10
N THR A 149 13.74 0.76 -5.85
CA THR A 149 13.54 0.17 -4.52
C THR A 149 14.74 0.54 -3.63
N SER A 150 14.53 1.31 -2.57
CA SER A 150 15.46 1.35 -1.45
C SER A 150 15.44 -0.03 -0.78
N MET A 151 16.54 -0.77 -0.90
CA MET A 151 16.79 -1.93 -0.04
C MET A 151 16.93 -1.43 1.39
N VAL A 152 16.00 -1.85 2.25
CA VAL A 152 16.23 -1.97 3.68
C VAL A 152 15.92 -3.41 4.05
#